data_AF-A0A522EV26-F1
#
_entry.id   AF-A0A522EV26-F1
#
_cell.length_a   1.000
_cell.length_b   1.000
_cell.length_c   1.000
_cell.angle_alpha   90.00
_cell.angle_beta   90.00
_cell.angle_gamma   90.00
#
_symmetry.space_group_name_H-M   'P 1'
#
loop_
_entity.id
_entity.type
_entity.pdbx_description
1 polymer ?
#
loop_
_entity_poly.entity_id
_entity_poly.type
_entity_poly.pdbx_seq_one_letter_code
_entity_poly.pdbx_strand_id
1 'polypeptide(L)' 'QLAEKYKTKLNDEKVYDAPVVTEIAPFTVFYKAEDYHSNYYNQNREESYCRFVIKPKVEKFQKVFRNKLKH' A
#
# COMPACT_ATOMS: atom_id res chain seq x y z
N GLN A 1 15.96 -9.41 4.64
CA GLN A 1 17.11 -8.51 4.41
C GLN A 1 16.71 -7.20 3.73
N LEU A 2 16.04 -7.20 2.56
CA LEU A 2 15.63 -5.94 1.88
C LEU A 2 14.61 -5.11 2.67
N ALA A 3 13.61 -5.75 3.28
CA ALA A 3 12.61 -5.08 4.11
C ALA A 3 13.24 -4.30 5.28
N GLU A 4 14.15 -4.96 6.01
CA GLU A 4 14.91 -4.35 7.11
C GLU A 4 15.72 -3.14 6.64
N LYS A 5 16.45 -3.28 5.53
CA LYS A 5 17.23 -2.19 4.94
C LYS A 5 16.37 -0.94 4.73
N TYR A 6 15.16 -1.09 4.19
CA TYR A 6 14.28 0.05 3.95
C TYR A 6 13.64 0.60 5.23
N LYS A 7 13.29 -0.25 6.19
CA LYS A 7 12.80 0.20 7.51
C LYS A 7 13.85 1.06 8.21
N THR A 8 15.09 0.61 8.26
CA THR A 8 16.21 1.39 8.80
C THR A 8 16.40 2.70 8.05
N LYS A 9 16.48 2.64 6.71
CA LYS A 9 16.64 3.85 5.90
C LYS A 9 15.56 4.91 6.17
N LEU A 10 14.29 4.52 6.24
CA LEU A 10 13.18 5.44 6.50
C LEU A 10 13.28 6.11 7.88
N ASN A 11 13.76 5.37 8.89
CA ASN A 11 13.97 5.88 10.24
C ASN A 11 15.18 6.82 10.31
N ASP A 12 16.29 6.45 9.68
CA ASP A 12 17.52 7.25 9.64
C ASP A 12 17.28 8.59 8.93
N GLU A 13 16.53 8.57 7.83
CA GLU A 13 16.15 9.76 7.06
C GLU A 13 15.01 10.57 7.72
N LYS A 14 14.43 10.10 8.84
CA LYS A 14 13.30 10.74 9.55
C LYS A 14 12.16 11.12 8.60
N VAL A 15 11.81 10.22 7.68
CA VAL A 15 10.73 10.45 6.70
C VAL A 15 9.37 10.65 7.39
N TYR A 16 9.20 10.06 8.57
CA TYR A 16 8.02 10.21 9.42
C TYR A 16 8.42 10.83 10.76
N ASP A 17 7.49 11.56 11.38
CA ASP A 17 7.70 12.20 12.70
C ASP A 17 7.99 11.16 13.80
N ALA A 18 7.49 9.94 13.65
CA ALA A 18 7.71 8.82 14.55
C ALA A 18 8.37 7.63 13.82
N PRO A 19 9.11 6.77 14.53
CA PRO A 19 9.75 5.60 13.94
C PRO A 19 8.76 4.62 13.29
N VAL A 20 9.18 3.98 12.20
CA VAL A 20 8.44 2.90 11.53
C VAL A 20 8.44 1.65 12.39
N VAL A 21 7.25 1.18 12.76
CA VAL A 21 7.03 0.00 13.63
C VAL A 21 6.63 -1.27 12.89
N THR A 22 6.63 -1.28 11.56
CA THR A 22 6.24 -2.44 10.73
C THR A 22 6.95 -3.72 11.15
N GLU A 23 6.19 -4.79 11.41
CA GLU A 23 6.73 -6.12 11.71
C GLU A 23 7.38 -6.75 10.47
N ILE A 24 8.54 -7.37 10.66
CA ILE A 24 9.24 -8.13 9.63
C ILE A 24 9.48 -9.52 10.20
N ALA A 25 8.68 -10.48 9.74
CA ALA A 25 8.71 -11.85 10.21
C ALA A 25 8.79 -12.83 9.02
N PRO A 26 9.33 -14.05 9.22
CA PRO A 26 9.24 -15.11 8.24
C PRO A 26 7.77 -15.44 7.93
N PHE A 27 7.48 -15.69 6.65
CA PHE A 27 6.19 -16.21 6.25
C PHE A 27 5.93 -17.58 6.89
N THR A 28 4.71 -17.81 7.38
CA THR A 28 4.29 -19.10 7.96
C THR A 28 3.16 -19.73 7.15
N VAL A 29 1.95 -19.21 7.29
CA VAL A 29 0.74 -19.67 6.62
C VAL A 29 -0.13 -18.46 6.25
N PHE A 30 -0.83 -18.56 5.12
CA PHE A 30 -1.78 -17.56 4.68
C PHE A 30 -3.13 -18.22 4.42
N TYR A 31 -4.19 -17.67 5.02
CA TYR A 31 -5.56 -18.09 4.80
C TYR A 31 -6.20 -17.11 3.83
N LYS A 32 -6.68 -17.64 2.69
CA LYS A 32 -7.33 -16.82 1.67
C LYS A 32 -8.61 -16.23 2.26
N ALA A 33 -8.79 -14.92 2.09
CA ALA A 33 -10.04 -14.24 2.41
C ALA A 33 -11.17 -14.67 1.44
N GLU A 34 -12.39 -14.34 1.80
CA GLU A 34 -13.59 -14.58 1.00
C GLU A 34 -13.48 -13.93 -0.39
N ASP A 35 -14.13 -14.53 -1.39
CA ASP A 35 -13.95 -14.13 -2.79
C ASP A 35 -14.37 -12.67 -3.06
N TYR A 36 -15.35 -12.13 -2.34
CA TYR A 36 -15.78 -10.74 -2.50
C TYR A 36 -14.75 -9.71 -1.99
N HIS A 37 -13.75 -10.12 -1.19
CA HIS A 37 -12.63 -9.26 -0.82
C HIS A 37 -11.60 -9.15 -1.96
N SER A 38 -11.59 -10.07 -2.91
CA SER A 38 -10.70 -10.02 -4.06
C SER A 38 -11.19 -8.98 -5.07
N ASN A 39 -10.29 -8.13 -5.56
CA ASN A 39 -10.61 -7.10 -6.56
C ASN A 39 -11.68 -6.07 -6.12
N TYR A 40 -11.89 -5.90 -4.80
CA TYR A 40 -12.96 -5.11 -4.21
C TYR A 40 -13.09 -3.71 -4.80
N TYR A 41 -11.99 -2.95 -4.88
CA TYR A 41 -12.03 -1.57 -5.40
C TYR A 41 -12.56 -1.49 -6.82
N ASN A 42 -12.17 -2.42 -7.71
CA ASN A 42 -12.61 -2.40 -9.11
C ASN A 42 -14.07 -2.80 -9.27
N GLN A 43 -14.58 -3.66 -8.40
CA GLN A 43 -15.97 -4.13 -8.43
C GLN A 43 -16.92 -3.16 -7.71
N ASN A 44 -16.42 -2.35 -6.77
CA ASN A 44 -17.24 -1.53 -5.88
C ASN A 44 -16.79 -0.05 -5.88
N ARG A 45 -16.47 0.51 -7.06
CA ARG A 45 -15.89 1.87 -7.19
C ARG A 45 -16.79 2.97 -6.63
N GLU A 46 -18.11 2.75 -6.65
CA GLU A 46 -19.10 3.71 -6.18
C GLU A 46 -19.30 3.70 -4.66
N GLU A 47 -18.69 2.75 -3.95
CA GLU A 47 -18.74 2.74 -2.50
C GLU A 47 -18.04 3.98 -1.92
N SER A 48 -18.63 4.56 -0.88
CA SER A 48 -18.13 5.80 -0.27
C SER A 48 -16.67 5.65 0.18
N TYR A 49 -16.30 4.50 0.74
CA TYR A 49 -14.90 4.20 1.09
C TYR A 49 -13.96 4.24 -0.13
N CYS A 50 -14.38 3.64 -1.24
CA CYS A 50 -13.61 3.63 -2.49
C CYS A 50 -13.42 5.06 -3.02
N ARG A 51 -14.47 5.89 -3.00
CA ARG A 51 -14.43 7.27 -3.50
C ARG A 51 -13.61 8.21 -2.63
N PHE A 52 -13.75 8.15 -1.32
CA PHE A 52 -13.12 9.12 -0.42
C PHE A 52 -11.73 8.70 0.07
N VAL A 53 -11.42 7.40 0.11
CA VAL A 53 -10.16 6.90 0.68
C VAL A 53 -9.23 6.34 -0.38
N ILE A 54 -9.73 5.50 -1.31
CA ILE A 54 -8.88 4.79 -2.28
C ILE A 54 -8.60 5.66 -3.50
N LYS A 55 -9.62 6.25 -4.12
CA LYS A 55 -9.48 7.04 -5.36
C LYS A 55 -8.43 8.15 -5.26
N PRO A 56 -8.37 8.98 -4.19
CA PRO A 56 -7.33 10.01 -4.07
C PRO A 56 -5.91 9.44 -4.00
N LYS A 57 -5.73 8.24 -3.40
CA LYS A 57 -4.43 7.56 -3.34
C LYS A 57 -4.00 7.05 -4.72
N VAL A 58 -4.94 6.52 -5.49
CA VAL A 58 -4.71 6.07 -6.88
C VAL A 58 -4.35 7.25 -7.78
N GLU A 59 -5.11 8.34 -7.71
CA GLU A 59 -4.85 9.55 -8.49
C GLU A 59 -3.50 10.18 -8.14
N LYS A 60 -3.14 10.24 -6.85
CA LYS A 60 -1.82 10.70 -6.40
C LYS A 60 -0.71 9.83 -6.99
N PHE A 61 -0.87 8.50 -6.95
CA PHE A 61 0.10 7.58 -7.54
C PHE A 61 0.25 7.82 -9.04
N GLN A 62 -0.86 7.89 -9.78
CA GLN A 62 -0.84 8.12 -11.22
C GLN A 62 -0.19 9.46 -11.58
N LYS A 63 -0.45 10.51 -10.81
CA LYS A 63 0.15 11.83 -11.00
C LYS A 63 1.66 11.83 -10.77
N VAL A 64 2.13 11.26 -9.66
CA VAL A 64 3.56 11.27 -9.29
C VAL A 64 4.38 10.33 -10.18
N PHE A 65 3.82 9.19 -10.57
CA PHE A 65 4.54 8.16 -11.30
C PHE A 65 4.11 8.02 -12.76
N ARG A 66 3.45 9.04 -13.33
CA ARG A 66 2.89 9.04 -14.69
C ARG A 66 3.84 8.44 -15.74
N ASN A 67 5.10 8.86 -15.73
CA ASN A 67 6.11 8.46 -16.71
C ASN A 67 6.67 7.03 -16.49
N LYS A 68 6.27 6.36 -15.41
CA LYS A 68 6.64 4.97 -15.08
C LYS A 68 5.47 4.00 -15.23
N LEU A 69 4.28 4.49 -15.55
CA LEU A 69 3.13 3.63 -15.81
C LEU A 69 3.32 2.94 -17.15
N LYS A 70 2.96 1.65 -17.20
CA LYS A 70 2.86 0.93 -18.47
C LYS A 70 1.70 1.53 -19.26
N HIS A 71 1.96 1.89 -20.51
CA HIS A 71 0.94 2.27 -21.49
C HIS A 71 0.37 1.02 -22.14
#